data_AF-A0AAW9KZI7-F1
#
_entry.id   AF-A0AAW9KZI7-F1
#
_cell.length_a   1.000
_cell.length_b   1.000
_cell.length_c   1.000
_cell.angle_alpha   90.00
_cell.angle_beta   90.00
_cell.angle_gamma   90.00
#
_symmetry.space_group_name_H-M   'P 1'
#
loop_
_entity.id
_entity.type
_entity.pdbx_description
1 polymer ?
#
loop_
_entity_poly.entity_id
_entity_poly.type
_entity_poly.pdbx_seq_one_letter_code
_entity_poly.pdbx_strand_id
1 'polypeptide(L)'
;MGIPLVYLGWAFLFWSPIFGSAESVWTGTNLVLFLVGGASPLIAGVTMAWLTGGTERVRDIGRRLVDVRRISPKWWVVVLLFWPVFDLLTVGAAFALGVTNRPIDVGTGVLADLGAFGFVVLLSFVLPAVEEVGLRGYYLDALQERFSPTIAGLLNGGTWAVWHAPFVYFPGYYANTTFDPALWWWLPSIVLQTLIFVWVYNNTNRSILAVLVIHGMMNLTGELLGLAPRCSRSNFRFSCWLRPPSS
;
A
#
# COMPACT_ATOMS: atom_id res chain seq x y z
N MET A 1 18.83 -5.41 -15.18
CA MET A 1 17.97 -5.42 -13.99
C MET A 1 18.34 -4.25 -13.09
N GLY A 2 18.07 -3.01 -13.53
CA GLY A 2 18.42 -1.79 -12.78
C GLY A 2 17.29 -1.21 -11.91
N ILE A 3 16.10 -1.82 -11.93
CA ILE A 3 14.94 -1.24 -11.24
C ILE A 3 15.15 -1.05 -9.75
N PRO A 4 15.59 -2.06 -8.96
CA PRO A 4 15.73 -1.86 -7.52
C PRO A 4 16.69 -0.72 -7.19
N LEU A 5 17.70 -0.48 -8.03
CA LEU A 5 18.65 0.62 -7.84
C LEU A 5 18.02 1.99 -8.10
N VAL A 6 17.26 2.16 -9.19
CA VAL A 6 16.55 3.43 -9.45
C VAL A 6 15.42 3.63 -8.46
N TYR A 7 14.67 2.57 -8.17
CA TYR A 7 13.52 2.55 -7.27
C TYR A 7 13.93 2.90 -5.83
N LEU A 8 14.82 2.10 -5.22
CA LEU A 8 15.27 2.34 -3.86
C LEU A 8 16.18 3.57 -3.82
N GLY A 9 17.10 3.74 -4.77
CA GLY A 9 18.01 4.88 -4.80
C GLY A 9 17.29 6.23 -4.81
N TRP A 10 16.22 6.37 -5.61
CA TRP A 10 15.39 7.57 -5.59
C TRP A 10 14.69 7.77 -4.26
N ALA A 11 14.04 6.72 -3.73
CA ALA A 11 13.32 6.80 -2.46
C ALA A 11 14.24 7.26 -1.32
N PHE A 12 15.35 6.56 -1.13
CA PHE A 12 16.30 6.83 -0.05
C PHE A 12 17.04 8.16 -0.22
N LEU A 13 17.28 8.63 -1.46
CA LEU A 13 17.85 9.95 -1.70
C LEU A 13 16.96 11.05 -1.08
N PHE A 14 15.66 11.04 -1.41
CA PHE A 14 14.73 12.06 -0.94
C PHE A 14 14.28 11.86 0.50
N TRP A 15 14.28 10.64 1.01
CA TRP A 15 13.91 10.37 2.39
C TRP A 15 15.05 10.49 3.39
N SER A 16 16.31 10.50 2.94
CA SER A 16 17.48 10.64 3.82
C SER A 16 17.38 11.83 4.81
N PRO A 17 16.87 13.02 4.45
CA PRO A 17 16.75 14.12 5.40
C PRO A 17 15.65 13.91 6.47
N ILE A 18 14.66 13.06 6.19
CA ILE A 18 13.51 12.83 7.09
C ILE A 18 13.95 12.08 8.35
N PHE A 19 14.90 11.13 8.23
CA PHE A 19 15.39 10.34 9.37
C PHE A 19 16.02 11.17 10.48
N GLY A 20 16.62 12.31 10.15
CA GLY A 20 17.25 13.22 11.12
C GLY A 20 16.35 14.40 11.54
N SER A 21 15.12 14.45 11.04
CA SER A 21 14.21 15.57 11.30
C SER A 21 13.60 15.47 12.69
N ALA A 22 13.47 16.61 13.38
CA ALA A 22 12.69 16.70 14.62
C ALA A 22 11.18 16.87 14.34
N GLU A 23 10.83 17.25 13.12
CA GLU A 23 9.47 17.52 12.67
C GLU A 23 8.80 16.26 12.12
N SER A 24 7.47 16.19 12.22
CA SER A 24 6.72 15.10 11.63
C SER A 24 6.92 14.99 10.12
N VAL A 25 6.85 13.78 9.59
CA VAL A 25 6.82 13.52 8.14
C VAL A 25 5.65 14.22 7.44
N TRP A 26 4.58 14.50 8.18
CA TRP A 26 3.36 15.11 7.64
C TRP A 26 3.41 16.65 7.58
N THR A 27 4.54 17.29 7.92
CA THR A 27 4.66 18.76 7.97
C THR A 27 5.70 19.31 6.98
N GLY A 28 5.38 20.49 6.42
CA GLY A 28 6.31 21.31 5.64
C GLY A 28 7.10 20.56 4.56
N THR A 29 8.42 20.72 4.60
CA THR A 29 9.35 20.10 3.64
C THR A 29 9.37 18.57 3.74
N ASN A 30 9.17 18.00 4.92
CA ASN A 30 9.20 16.54 5.09
C ASN A 30 8.09 15.86 4.29
N LEU A 31 6.90 16.46 4.22
CA LEU A 31 5.79 15.94 3.42
C LEU A 31 6.15 15.94 1.92
N VAL A 32 6.79 17.01 1.44
CA VAL A 32 7.23 17.10 0.04
C VAL A 32 8.29 16.04 -0.26
N LEU A 33 9.30 15.91 0.61
CA LEU A 33 10.34 14.87 0.49
C LEU A 33 9.74 13.47 0.52
N PHE A 34 8.75 13.24 1.40
CA PHE A 34 8.04 11.97 1.50
C PHE A 34 7.33 11.63 0.19
N LEU A 35 6.54 12.56 -0.36
CA LEU A 35 5.79 12.34 -1.59
C LEU A 35 6.71 12.19 -2.82
N VAL A 36 7.77 13.00 -2.92
CA VAL A 36 8.74 12.91 -4.03
C VAL A 36 9.53 11.60 -3.99
N GLY A 37 10.00 11.19 -2.80
CA GLY A 37 10.61 9.87 -2.63
C GLY A 37 9.61 8.74 -2.88
N GLY A 38 8.36 8.95 -2.47
CA GLY A 38 7.22 8.06 -2.65
C GLY A 38 6.87 7.77 -4.12
N ALA A 39 7.15 8.72 -5.02
CA ALA A 39 6.95 8.56 -6.46
C ALA A 39 7.96 7.61 -7.15
N SER A 40 8.94 7.10 -6.41
CA SER A 40 10.00 6.23 -6.94
C SER A 40 9.55 4.97 -7.69
N PRO A 41 8.51 4.20 -7.30
CA PRO A 41 8.07 3.05 -8.09
C PRO A 41 7.56 3.48 -9.47
N LEU A 42 6.73 4.52 -9.51
CA LEU A 42 6.21 5.11 -10.75
C LEU A 42 7.35 5.57 -11.67
N ILE A 43 8.30 6.34 -11.13
CA ILE A 43 9.45 6.85 -11.89
C ILE A 43 10.29 5.68 -12.42
N ALA A 44 10.68 4.75 -11.56
CA ALA A 44 11.50 3.60 -11.97
C ALA A 44 10.79 2.73 -13.00
N GLY A 45 9.50 2.42 -12.81
CA GLY A 45 8.72 1.59 -13.72
C GLY A 45 8.51 2.22 -15.09
N VAL A 46 8.10 3.48 -15.15
CA VAL A 46 7.85 4.19 -16.42
C VAL A 46 9.15 4.43 -17.18
N THR A 47 10.22 4.86 -16.50
CA THR A 47 11.53 5.07 -17.13
C THR A 47 12.06 3.76 -17.71
N MET A 48 11.98 2.66 -16.96
CA MET A 48 12.49 1.37 -17.45
C MET A 48 11.60 0.75 -18.53
N ALA A 49 10.29 0.97 -18.48
CA ALA A 49 9.38 0.62 -19.56
C ALA A 49 9.76 1.34 -20.85
N TRP A 50 9.99 2.65 -20.77
CA TRP A 50 10.41 3.46 -21.90
C TRP A 50 11.78 3.04 -22.45
N LEU A 51 12.78 2.83 -21.58
CA LEU A 51 14.14 2.45 -22.00
C LEU A 51 14.21 1.07 -22.68
N THR A 52 13.29 0.16 -22.37
CA THR A 52 13.35 -1.22 -22.91
C THR A 52 12.32 -1.52 -24.00
N GLY A 53 11.25 -0.75 -24.09
CA GLY A 53 10.17 -0.99 -25.07
C GLY A 53 9.51 0.29 -25.59
N GLY A 54 10.15 1.45 -25.38
CA GLY A 54 9.69 2.74 -25.88
C GLY A 54 8.30 3.15 -25.37
N THR A 55 7.63 3.97 -26.17
CA THR A 55 6.30 4.50 -25.86
C THR A 55 5.21 3.44 -25.86
N GLU A 56 5.39 2.33 -26.60
CA GLU A 56 4.43 1.24 -26.64
C GLU A 56 4.32 0.53 -25.29
N ARG A 57 5.44 0.21 -24.65
CA ARG A 57 5.44 -0.44 -23.33
C ARG A 57 4.83 0.46 -22.25
N VAL A 58 5.05 1.78 -22.32
CA VAL A 58 4.39 2.76 -21.43
C VAL A 58 2.88 2.82 -21.68
N ARG A 59 2.45 2.81 -22.95
CA ARG A 59 1.01 2.76 -23.29
C ARG A 59 0.34 1.47 -22.81
N ASP A 60 1.04 0.35 -22.88
CA ASP A 60 0.56 -0.94 -22.39
C ASP A 60 0.30 -0.91 -20.86
N ILE A 61 1.17 -0.26 -20.07
CA ILE A 61 0.93 -0.01 -18.64
C ILE A 61 -0.37 0.76 -18.45
N GLY A 62 -0.55 1.89 -19.16
CA GLY A 62 -1.76 2.69 -19.07
C GLY A 62 -3.02 1.90 -19.42
N ARG A 63 -2.97 1.06 -20.46
CA ARG A 63 -4.09 0.16 -20.82
C ARG A 63 -4.40 -0.83 -19.71
N ARG A 64 -3.38 -1.53 -19.18
CA ARG A 64 -3.56 -2.51 -18.09
C ARG A 64 -4.05 -1.90 -16.77
N LEU A 65 -3.84 -0.59 -16.58
CA LEU A 65 -4.33 0.17 -15.42
C LEU A 65 -5.82 0.51 -15.49
N VAL A 66 -6.42 0.60 -16.69
CA VAL A 66 -7.84 1.02 -16.85
C VAL A 66 -8.74 -0.02 -17.50
N ASP A 67 -8.16 -1.10 -18.05
CA ASP A 67 -8.90 -2.11 -18.79
C ASP A 67 -9.62 -3.11 -17.88
N VAL A 68 -10.88 -2.79 -17.55
CA VAL A 68 -11.80 -3.62 -16.77
C VAL A 68 -12.09 -4.97 -17.42
N ARG A 69 -11.93 -5.11 -18.75
CA ARG A 69 -12.28 -6.35 -19.47
C ARG A 69 -11.32 -7.49 -19.18
N ARG A 70 -10.15 -7.19 -18.63
CA ARG A 70 -9.16 -8.18 -18.19
C ARG A 70 -9.62 -8.96 -16.95
N ILE A 71 -10.60 -8.43 -16.22
CA ILE A 71 -11.07 -8.94 -14.93
C ILE A 71 -12.40 -9.65 -15.14
N SER A 72 -12.38 -10.99 -15.05
CA SER A 72 -13.62 -11.78 -15.10
C SER A 72 -14.51 -11.52 -13.86
N PRO A 73 -15.83 -11.78 -13.90
CA PRO A 73 -16.71 -11.61 -12.75
C PRO A 73 -16.25 -12.34 -11.48
N LYS A 74 -15.72 -13.57 -11.63
CA LYS A 74 -15.13 -14.32 -10.50
C LYS A 74 -13.99 -13.54 -9.84
N TRP A 75 -13.16 -12.89 -10.63
CA TRP A 75 -12.01 -12.13 -10.14
C TRP A 75 -12.42 -10.81 -9.50
N TRP A 76 -13.48 -10.16 -9.98
CA TRP A 76 -14.09 -9.02 -9.29
C TRP A 76 -14.53 -9.38 -7.87
N VAL A 77 -15.18 -10.53 -7.68
CA VAL A 77 -15.56 -11.03 -6.35
C VAL A 77 -14.33 -11.22 -5.48
N VAL A 78 -13.26 -11.82 -6.00
CA VAL A 78 -12.02 -12.04 -5.26
C VAL A 78 -11.37 -10.72 -4.83
N VAL A 79 -11.13 -9.79 -5.77
CA VAL A 79 -10.39 -8.55 -5.45
C VAL A 79 -11.17 -7.61 -4.52
N LEU A 80 -12.52 -7.68 -4.55
CA LEU A 80 -13.37 -6.86 -3.69
C LEU A 80 -13.57 -7.48 -2.30
N LEU A 81 -13.66 -8.82 -2.19
CA LEU A 81 -14.04 -9.47 -0.93
C LEU A 81 -12.89 -10.10 -0.16
N PHE A 82 -11.72 -10.32 -0.78
CA PHE A 82 -10.60 -11.01 -0.12
C PHE A 82 -10.21 -10.35 1.21
N TRP A 83 -9.91 -9.05 1.22
CA TRP A 83 -9.53 -8.32 2.43
C TRP A 83 -10.66 -8.14 3.44
N PRO A 84 -11.88 -7.72 3.07
CA PRO A 84 -12.99 -7.68 4.01
C PRO A 84 -13.23 -9.02 4.72
N VAL A 85 -13.18 -10.14 3.99
CA VAL A 85 -13.36 -11.48 4.57
C VAL A 85 -12.17 -11.86 5.45
N PHE A 86 -10.93 -11.61 4.99
CA PHE A 86 -9.72 -11.89 5.75
C PHE A 86 -9.69 -11.14 7.09
N ASP A 87 -10.05 -9.86 7.09
CA ASP A 87 -10.07 -9.02 8.29
C ASP A 87 -11.14 -9.51 9.27
N LEU A 88 -12.35 -9.81 8.78
CA LEU A 88 -13.43 -10.36 9.61
C LEU A 88 -13.06 -11.72 10.22
N LEU A 89 -12.38 -12.59 9.48
CA LEU A 89 -11.89 -13.87 9.99
C LEU A 89 -10.82 -13.67 11.07
N THR A 90 -9.90 -12.72 10.86
CA THR A 90 -8.83 -12.39 11.82
C THR A 90 -9.40 -11.84 13.12
N VAL A 91 -10.34 -10.92 13.01
CA VAL A 91 -11.14 -10.36 14.12
C VAL A 91 -11.90 -11.46 14.86
N GLY A 92 -12.59 -12.33 14.14
CA GLY A 92 -13.36 -13.45 14.70
C GLY A 92 -12.47 -14.43 15.46
N ALA A 93 -11.30 -14.76 14.90
CA ALA A 93 -10.30 -15.59 15.57
C ALA A 93 -9.76 -14.93 16.85
N ALA A 94 -9.45 -13.63 16.80
CA ALA A 94 -8.99 -12.88 17.97
C ALA A 94 -10.04 -12.86 19.09
N PHE A 95 -11.32 -12.72 18.75
CA PHE A 95 -12.42 -12.80 19.70
C PHE A 95 -12.56 -14.22 20.29
N ALA A 96 -12.55 -15.26 19.45
CA ALA A 96 -12.68 -16.65 19.87
C ALA A 96 -11.52 -17.11 20.77
N LEU A 97 -10.31 -16.60 20.54
CA LEU A 97 -9.13 -16.88 21.34
C LEU A 97 -9.01 -16.00 22.60
N GLY A 98 -9.99 -15.13 22.86
CA GLY A 98 -10.01 -14.26 24.05
C GLY A 98 -8.97 -13.13 24.03
N VAL A 99 -8.41 -12.80 22.85
CA VAL A 99 -7.42 -11.72 22.69
C VAL A 99 -8.05 -10.35 22.92
N THR A 100 -9.32 -10.18 22.54
CA THR A 100 -10.08 -8.94 22.77
C THR A 100 -11.58 -9.19 22.91
N ASN A 101 -12.24 -8.40 23.77
CA ASN A 101 -13.70 -8.42 23.96
C ASN A 101 -14.44 -7.38 23.09
N ARG A 102 -13.69 -6.53 22.38
CA ARG A 102 -14.22 -5.56 21.41
C ARG A 102 -13.36 -5.66 20.16
N PRO A 103 -13.68 -6.58 19.24
CA PRO A 103 -12.75 -6.95 18.17
C PRO A 103 -12.82 -5.99 16.97
N ILE A 104 -13.92 -5.24 16.83
CA ILE A 104 -14.13 -4.25 15.75
C ILE A 104 -14.51 -2.91 16.39
N ASP A 105 -13.87 -1.83 15.94
CA ASP A 105 -14.34 -0.46 16.13
C ASP A 105 -14.51 0.18 14.74
N VAL A 106 -15.70 0.06 14.18
CA VAL A 106 -15.96 0.58 12.83
C VAL A 106 -15.84 2.10 12.88
N GLY A 107 -15.03 2.67 11.99
CA GLY A 107 -14.86 4.11 11.80
C GLY A 107 -16.12 4.80 11.24
N THR A 108 -17.27 4.64 11.90
CA THR A 108 -18.57 5.19 11.48
C THR A 108 -18.54 6.71 11.33
N GLY A 109 -17.69 7.40 12.08
CA GLY A 109 -17.42 8.83 11.91
C GLY A 109 -16.78 9.19 10.58
N VAL A 110 -15.90 8.32 10.04
CA VAL A 110 -15.31 8.50 8.70
C VAL A 110 -16.38 8.30 7.63
N LEU A 111 -17.27 7.31 7.80
CA LEU A 111 -18.35 7.05 6.85
C LEU A 111 -19.42 8.16 6.83
N ALA A 112 -19.62 8.84 7.97
CA ALA A 112 -20.59 9.92 8.09
C ALA A 112 -20.08 11.27 7.56
N ASP A 113 -18.77 11.45 7.44
CA ASP A 113 -18.14 12.67 6.93
C ASP A 113 -17.64 12.48 5.49
N LEU A 114 -18.28 13.16 4.53
CA LEU A 114 -17.94 13.02 3.11
C LEU A 114 -16.49 13.43 2.78
N GLY A 115 -15.93 14.38 3.53
CA GLY A 115 -14.55 14.84 3.34
C GLY A 115 -13.56 13.78 3.81
N ALA A 116 -13.76 13.24 5.02
CA ALA A 116 -12.94 12.17 5.58
C ALA A 116 -13.06 10.88 4.75
N PHE A 117 -14.28 10.52 4.34
CA PHE A 117 -14.51 9.38 3.45
C PHE A 117 -13.79 9.55 2.11
N GLY A 118 -13.96 10.71 1.46
CA GLY A 118 -13.29 11.01 0.20
C GLY A 118 -11.76 10.95 0.32
N PHE A 119 -11.21 11.44 1.43
CA PHE A 119 -9.78 11.36 1.72
C PHE A 119 -9.29 9.92 1.90
N VAL A 120 -10.00 9.09 2.67
CA VAL A 120 -9.65 7.66 2.85
C VAL A 120 -9.72 6.91 1.52
N VAL A 121 -10.71 7.19 0.68
CA VAL A 121 -10.77 6.62 -0.68
C VAL A 121 -9.57 7.05 -1.52
N LEU A 122 -9.19 8.33 -1.46
CA LEU A 122 -8.02 8.84 -2.17
C LEU A 122 -6.74 8.14 -1.71
N LEU A 123 -6.50 8.04 -0.40
CA LEU A 123 -5.34 7.34 0.15
C LEU A 123 -5.34 5.86 -0.24
N SER A 124 -6.51 5.22 -0.26
CA SER A 124 -6.64 3.80 -0.54
C SER A 124 -6.41 3.46 -2.01
N PHE A 125 -6.78 4.32 -2.96
CA PHE A 125 -6.70 3.97 -4.38
C PHE A 125 -5.73 4.81 -5.19
N VAL A 126 -5.44 6.05 -4.81
CA VAL A 126 -4.55 6.93 -5.59
C VAL A 126 -3.09 6.71 -5.24
N LEU A 127 -2.74 6.60 -3.95
CA LEU A 127 -1.35 6.35 -3.55
C LEU A 127 -0.87 4.97 -4.00
N PRO A 128 -1.64 3.86 -3.79
CA PRO A 128 -1.27 2.56 -4.34
C PRO A 128 -1.14 2.53 -5.86
N ALA A 129 -1.85 3.37 -6.61
CA ALA A 129 -1.70 3.42 -8.05
C ALA A 129 -0.26 3.81 -8.46
N VAL A 130 0.37 4.73 -7.72
CA VAL A 130 1.77 5.13 -7.93
C VAL A 130 2.71 3.93 -7.74
N GLU A 131 2.44 3.10 -6.73
CA GLU A 131 3.21 1.90 -6.43
C GLU A 131 3.01 0.80 -7.48
N GLU A 132 1.75 0.48 -7.78
CA GLU A 132 1.39 -0.63 -8.67
C GLU A 132 1.80 -0.40 -10.13
N VAL A 133 1.84 0.85 -10.59
CA VAL A 133 2.38 1.18 -11.91
C VAL A 133 3.84 0.77 -12.02
N GLY A 134 4.64 0.98 -10.98
CA GLY A 134 6.03 0.57 -10.94
C GLY A 134 6.20 -0.95 -10.82
N LEU A 135 5.58 -1.49 -9.77
CA LEU A 135 5.76 -2.87 -9.34
C LEU A 135 5.13 -3.86 -10.33
N ARG A 136 3.89 -3.63 -10.77
CA ARG A 136 3.15 -4.54 -11.66
C ARG A 136 3.20 -4.09 -13.12
N GLY A 137 3.31 -2.78 -13.37
CA GLY A 137 3.41 -2.27 -14.74
C GLY A 137 4.72 -2.66 -15.44
N TYR A 138 5.82 -2.82 -14.69
CA TYR A 138 7.09 -3.25 -15.26
C TYR A 138 7.83 -4.30 -14.43
N TYR A 139 8.07 -4.06 -13.14
CA TYR A 139 9.08 -4.82 -12.41
C TYR A 139 8.74 -6.32 -12.32
N LEU A 140 7.47 -6.64 -12.01
CA LEU A 140 6.97 -8.00 -11.96
C LEU A 140 7.04 -8.70 -13.31
N ASP A 141 6.70 -8.02 -14.41
CA ASP A 141 6.83 -8.58 -15.76
C ASP A 141 8.29 -8.95 -16.06
N ALA A 142 9.23 -8.03 -15.80
CA ALA A 142 10.65 -8.25 -16.02
C ALA A 142 11.24 -9.37 -15.15
N LEU A 143 10.69 -9.58 -13.94
CA LEU A 143 11.05 -10.71 -13.08
C LEU A 143 10.48 -12.03 -13.60
N GLN A 144 9.21 -12.06 -14.02
CA GLN A 144 8.55 -13.26 -14.52
C GLN A 144 9.07 -13.70 -15.90
N GLU A 145 9.75 -12.83 -16.65
CA GLU A 145 10.53 -13.22 -17.83
C GLU A 145 11.70 -14.18 -17.50
N ARG A 146 12.17 -14.21 -16.25
CA ARG A 146 13.36 -14.98 -15.84
C ARG A 146 13.15 -15.94 -14.69
N PHE A 147 12.10 -15.74 -13.91
CA PHE A 147 11.83 -16.47 -12.68
C PHE A 147 10.40 -17.01 -12.66
N SER A 148 10.18 -18.06 -11.88
CA SER A 148 8.81 -18.53 -11.61
C SER A 148 7.99 -17.45 -10.89
N PRO A 149 6.65 -17.48 -10.98
CA PRO A 149 5.78 -16.51 -10.30
C PRO A 149 6.09 -16.35 -8.80
N THR A 150 6.40 -17.44 -8.11
CA THR A 150 6.75 -17.42 -6.69
C THR A 150 8.05 -16.68 -6.44
N ILE A 151 9.12 -16.98 -7.18
CA ILE A 151 10.42 -16.31 -7.03
C ILE A 151 10.31 -14.83 -7.43
N ALA A 152 9.60 -14.53 -8.52
CA ALA A 152 9.32 -13.17 -8.93
C ALA A 152 8.56 -12.40 -7.85
N GLY A 153 7.57 -13.02 -7.21
CA GLY A 153 6.84 -12.43 -6.09
C GLY A 153 7.70 -12.21 -4.84
N LEU A 154 8.59 -13.14 -4.49
CA LEU A 154 9.52 -12.96 -3.37
C LEU A 154 10.50 -11.80 -3.62
N LEU A 155 11.05 -11.68 -4.82
CA LEU A 155 11.96 -10.60 -5.19
C LEU A 155 11.24 -9.24 -5.25
N ASN A 156 10.04 -9.21 -5.86
CA ASN A 156 9.21 -8.02 -5.94
C ASN A 156 8.79 -7.54 -4.55
N GLY A 157 8.28 -8.44 -3.73
CA GLY A 157 7.82 -8.16 -2.36
C GLY A 157 8.97 -7.80 -1.43
N GLY A 158 10.14 -8.43 -1.58
CA GLY A 158 11.33 -8.05 -0.82
C GLY A 158 11.79 -6.63 -1.15
N THR A 159 11.76 -6.25 -2.42
CA THR A 159 12.09 -4.88 -2.84
C THR A 159 11.08 -3.87 -2.27
N TRP A 160 9.79 -4.20 -2.34
CA TRP A 160 8.71 -3.37 -1.77
C TRP A 160 8.81 -3.26 -0.24
N ALA A 161 9.15 -4.34 0.46
CA ALA A 161 9.40 -4.35 1.90
C ALA A 161 10.58 -3.45 2.28
N VAL A 162 11.69 -3.51 1.55
CA VAL A 162 12.83 -2.62 1.79
C VAL A 162 12.45 -1.15 1.55
N TRP A 163 11.60 -0.88 0.56
CA TRP A 163 11.07 0.47 0.32
C TRP A 163 10.17 0.96 1.47
N HIS A 164 9.42 0.08 2.14
CA HIS A 164 8.58 0.46 3.28
C HIS A 164 9.34 0.57 4.62
N ALA A 165 10.47 -0.12 4.77
CA ALA A 165 11.23 -0.16 6.02
C ALA A 165 11.50 1.21 6.68
N PRO A 166 11.79 2.31 5.94
CA PRO A 166 11.94 3.65 6.50
C PRO A 166 10.75 4.17 7.32
N PHE A 167 9.52 3.72 7.01
CA PHE A 167 8.30 4.31 7.59
C PHE A 167 8.21 4.05 9.10
N VAL A 168 8.81 2.96 9.58
CA VAL A 168 8.94 2.65 11.01
C VAL A 168 9.73 3.73 11.76
N TYR A 169 10.64 4.42 11.06
CA TYR A 169 11.56 5.38 11.66
C TYR A 169 11.20 6.83 11.36
N PHE A 170 10.27 7.10 10.45
CA PHE A 170 9.88 8.47 10.11
C PHE A 170 9.13 9.13 11.27
N PRO A 171 9.59 10.30 11.76
CA PRO A 171 8.95 10.99 12.86
C PRO A 171 7.46 11.23 12.59
N GLY A 172 6.61 10.76 13.49
CA GLY A 172 5.17 10.99 13.41
C GLY A 172 4.41 10.26 12.30
N TYR A 173 5.04 9.37 11.52
CA TYR A 173 4.36 8.66 10.42
C TYR A 173 3.11 7.92 10.91
N TYR A 174 3.24 7.15 11.99
CA TYR A 174 2.14 6.40 12.60
C TYR A 174 1.57 7.05 13.88
N ALA A 175 1.97 8.29 14.22
CA ALA A 175 1.61 8.89 15.52
C ALA A 175 0.10 9.10 15.73
N ASN A 176 -0.69 9.15 14.66
CA ASN A 176 -2.15 9.34 14.73
C ASN A 176 -2.92 8.08 14.29
N THR A 177 -2.28 6.92 14.25
CA THR A 177 -2.92 5.63 13.93
C THR A 177 -2.79 4.68 15.11
N THR A 178 -3.56 3.59 15.09
CA THR A 178 -3.36 2.46 16.00
C THR A 178 -2.34 1.46 15.44
N PHE A 179 -1.62 1.78 14.36
CA PHE A 179 -0.70 0.83 13.74
C PHE A 179 0.73 1.09 14.24
N ASP A 180 1.35 0.10 14.89
CA ASP A 180 2.70 0.20 15.45
C ASP A 180 3.62 -0.90 14.87
N PRO A 181 4.13 -0.71 13.64
CA PRO A 181 4.88 -1.74 12.94
C PRO A 181 6.29 -1.93 13.49
N ALA A 182 6.67 -3.20 13.66
CA ALA A 182 8.07 -3.58 13.84
C ALA A 182 8.55 -4.35 12.61
N LEU A 183 9.79 -4.07 12.17
CA LEU A 183 10.35 -4.63 10.94
C LEU A 183 10.25 -6.17 10.86
N TRP A 184 10.44 -6.87 11.98
CA TRP A 184 10.50 -8.33 12.03
C TRP A 184 9.19 -9.02 11.65
N TRP A 185 8.03 -8.37 11.85
CA TRP A 185 6.73 -8.92 11.44
C TRP A 185 6.16 -8.19 10.23
N TRP A 186 6.43 -6.90 10.09
CA TRP A 186 5.83 -6.10 9.03
C TRP A 186 6.47 -6.38 7.67
N LEU A 187 7.80 -6.48 7.57
CA LEU A 187 8.46 -6.77 6.29
C LEU A 187 8.05 -8.14 5.71
N PRO A 188 8.01 -9.24 6.49
CA PRO A 188 7.46 -10.50 6.00
C PRO A 188 5.99 -10.39 5.56
N SER A 189 5.14 -9.62 6.26
CA SER A 189 3.75 -9.44 5.84
C SER A 189 3.62 -8.77 4.47
N ILE A 190 4.46 -7.79 4.16
CA ILE A 190 4.52 -7.12 2.85
C ILE A 190 4.89 -8.10 1.74
N VAL A 191 5.85 -8.99 2.00
CA VAL A 191 6.24 -10.05 1.05
C VAL A 191 5.07 -11.02 0.82
N LEU A 192 4.39 -11.46 1.88
CA LEU A 192 3.23 -12.37 1.76
C LEU A 192 2.07 -11.72 1.00
N GLN A 193 1.77 -10.45 1.26
CA GLN A 193 0.80 -9.66 0.51
C GLN A 193 1.16 -9.59 -0.98
N THR A 194 2.44 -9.40 -1.29
CA THR A 194 2.92 -9.37 -2.68
C THR A 194 2.64 -10.69 -3.39
N LEU A 195 2.78 -11.84 -2.73
CA LEU A 195 2.45 -13.14 -3.33
C LEU A 195 0.97 -13.24 -3.70
N ILE A 196 0.08 -12.69 -2.87
CA ILE A 196 -1.36 -12.59 -3.18
C ILE A 196 -1.57 -11.70 -4.42
N PHE A 197 -0.88 -10.56 -4.48
CA PHE A 197 -0.98 -9.65 -5.64
C PHE A 197 -0.44 -10.28 -6.93
N VAL A 198 0.64 -11.04 -6.87
CA VAL A 198 1.16 -11.81 -8.02
C VAL A 198 0.15 -12.86 -8.47
N TRP A 199 -0.50 -13.54 -7.53
CA TRP A 199 -1.56 -14.50 -7.84
C TRP A 199 -2.75 -13.82 -8.54
N VAL A 200 -3.24 -12.68 -8.03
CA VAL A 200 -4.29 -11.90 -8.70
C VAL A 200 -3.85 -11.46 -10.10
N TYR A 201 -2.65 -10.89 -10.20
CA TYR A 201 -2.09 -10.38 -11.46
C TYR A 201 -2.03 -11.45 -12.56
N ASN A 202 -1.52 -12.63 -12.22
CA ASN A 202 -1.37 -13.74 -13.17
C ASN A 202 -2.69 -14.35 -13.61
N ASN A 203 -3.72 -14.31 -12.77
CA ASN A 203 -5.03 -14.84 -13.11
C ASN A 203 -6.00 -13.79 -13.70
N THR A 204 -5.59 -12.53 -13.79
CA THR A 204 -6.38 -11.43 -14.37
C THR A 204 -5.75 -10.87 -15.63
N ASN A 205 -5.06 -11.73 -16.40
CA ASN A 205 -4.39 -11.35 -17.65
C ASN A 205 -3.48 -10.12 -17.49
N ARG A 206 -2.65 -10.12 -16.44
CA ARG A 206 -1.71 -9.04 -16.12
C ARG A 206 -2.41 -7.71 -15.83
N SER A 207 -3.62 -7.73 -15.26
CA SER A 207 -4.35 -6.49 -14.94
C SER A 207 -3.70 -5.76 -13.76
N ILE A 208 -3.23 -4.54 -14.01
CA ILE A 208 -2.76 -3.64 -12.95
C ILE A 208 -3.97 -3.13 -12.18
N LEU A 209 -5.11 -2.89 -12.85
CA LEU A 209 -6.35 -2.49 -12.21
C LEU A 209 -6.82 -3.50 -11.15
N ALA A 210 -6.74 -4.80 -11.44
CA ALA A 210 -7.13 -5.82 -10.48
C ALA A 210 -6.27 -5.78 -9.21
N VAL A 211 -4.96 -5.61 -9.38
CA VAL A 211 -4.03 -5.48 -8.24
C VAL A 211 -4.26 -4.18 -7.49
N LEU A 212 -4.52 -3.08 -8.20
CA LEU A 212 -4.85 -1.79 -7.60
C LEU A 212 -6.13 -1.88 -6.76
N VAL A 213 -7.15 -2.58 -7.24
CA VAL A 213 -8.41 -2.75 -6.49
C VAL A 213 -8.17 -3.57 -5.22
N ILE A 214 -7.49 -4.73 -5.31
CA ILE A 214 -7.23 -5.53 -4.10
C ILE A 214 -6.27 -4.81 -3.14
N HIS A 215 -5.28 -4.06 -3.61
CA HIS A 215 -4.42 -3.23 -2.77
C HIS A 215 -5.25 -2.12 -2.10
N GLY A 216 -6.11 -1.42 -2.86
CA GLY A 216 -6.95 -0.38 -2.27
C GLY A 216 -7.98 -0.91 -1.29
N MET A 217 -8.53 -2.10 -1.52
CA MET A 217 -9.39 -2.77 -0.53
C MET A 217 -8.63 -3.11 0.75
N MET A 218 -7.35 -3.51 0.66
CA MET A 218 -6.49 -3.74 1.83
C MET A 218 -6.39 -2.49 2.71
N ASN A 219 -6.10 -1.35 2.09
CA ASN A 219 -5.95 -0.09 2.81
C ASN A 219 -7.30 0.39 3.35
N LEU A 220 -8.35 0.33 2.52
CA LEU A 220 -9.69 0.79 2.88
C LEU A 220 -10.27 0.01 4.06
N THR A 221 -10.19 -1.33 4.05
CA THR A 221 -10.73 -2.14 5.15
C THR A 221 -9.88 -2.03 6.40
N GLY A 222 -8.55 -1.94 6.26
CA GLY A 222 -7.65 -1.68 7.38
C GLY A 222 -7.99 -0.39 8.13
N GLU A 223 -8.27 0.69 7.40
CA GLU A 223 -8.65 1.99 7.98
C GLU A 223 -10.08 1.99 8.54
N LEU A 224 -11.04 1.32 7.88
CA LEU A 224 -12.45 1.35 8.30
C LEU A 224 -12.79 0.38 9.44
N LEU A 225 -12.13 -0.78 9.50
CA LEU A 225 -12.46 -1.84 10.46
C LEU A 225 -11.75 -1.69 11.81
N GLY A 226 -10.83 -0.73 11.95
CA GLY A 226 -10.28 -0.28 13.23
C GLY A 226 -9.96 -1.44 14.17
N LEU A 227 -9.01 -2.30 13.76
CA LEU A 227 -8.62 -3.46 14.56
C LEU A 227 -8.17 -3.00 15.96
N ALA A 228 -8.83 -3.53 16.99
CA ALA A 228 -8.95 -2.90 18.29
C ALA A 228 -7.62 -2.51 19.01
N PRO A 229 -7.62 -1.44 19.82
CA PRO A 229 -6.44 -0.85 20.48
C PRO A 229 -5.76 -1.71 21.57
N ARG A 230 -6.13 -2.98 21.74
CA ARG A 230 -5.38 -3.93 22.60
C ARG A 230 -4.37 -4.78 21.82
N CYS A 231 -4.47 -4.83 20.49
CA CYS A 231 -3.40 -5.33 19.63
C CYS A 231 -2.31 -4.26 19.36
N SER A 232 -2.58 -3.00 19.70
CA SER A 232 -1.65 -1.89 19.66
C SER A 232 -2.00 -0.89 20.76
N ARG A 233 -1.35 -1.04 21.90
CA ARG A 233 -1.70 -0.30 23.13
C ARG A 233 -1.44 1.20 22.97
N SER A 234 -2.45 1.96 22.57
CA SER A 234 -2.94 3.13 23.31
C SER A 234 -3.99 3.92 22.52
N ASN A 235 -5.02 4.36 23.25
CA ASN A 235 -6.12 5.20 22.80
C ASN A 235 -5.70 6.38 21.90
N PHE A 236 -6.33 6.56 20.73
CA PHE A 236 -6.51 7.90 20.17
C PHE A 236 -7.78 8.02 19.32
N ARG A 237 -8.46 9.16 19.49
CA ARG A 237 -9.67 9.56 18.76
C ARG A 237 -9.27 10.35 17.53
N PHE A 238 -9.84 10.03 16.38
CA PHE A 238 -9.68 10.75 15.10
C PHE A 238 -10.29 12.17 15.06
N SER A 239 -10.43 12.86 16.20
CA SER A 239 -11.10 14.16 16.32
C SER A 239 -10.16 15.37 16.37
N CYS A 240 -8.87 15.24 16.00
CA CYS A 240 -7.93 16.37 16.02
C CYS A 240 -7.84 17.20 14.72
N TRP A 241 -8.48 16.79 13.61
CA TRP A 241 -8.46 17.57 12.36
C TRP A 241 -9.60 18.59 12.22
N LEU A 242 -10.56 18.62 13.16
CA LEU A 242 -11.75 19.48 13.08
C LEU A 242 -11.86 20.54 14.19
N ARG A 243 -10.80 20.77 14.98
CA ARG A 243 -10.79 21.91 15.91
C ARG A 243 -10.06 23.09 15.26
N PRO A 244 -10.71 24.24 15.03
CA PRO A 244 -9.97 25.46 14.78
C PRO A 244 -9.10 25.79 16.01
N PRO A 245 -7.98 26.49 15.84
CA PRO A 245 -7.11 26.86 16.94
C PRO A 245 -7.93 27.66 17.96
N SER A 246 -7.99 27.18 19.19
CA SER A 246 -8.55 27.94 20.30
C SER A 246 -7.66 29.16 20.52
N SER A 247 -8.27 30.33 20.43
CA SER A 247 -7.76 31.62 20.91
C SER A 247 -7.28 31.56 22.36
#